data_AF-F0SKU9-F1
#
_entry.id   AF-F0SKU9-F1
#
_cell.length_a   1.000
_cell.length_b   1.000
_cell.length_c   1.000
_cell.angle_alpha   90.00
_cell.angle_beta   90.00
_cell.angle_gamma   90.00
#
_symmetry.space_group_name_H-M   'P 1'
#
loop_
_entity.id
_entity.type
_entity.pdbx_description
1 polymer ?
#
loop_
_entity_poly.entity_id
_entity_poly.type
_entity_poly.pdbx_seq_one_letter_code
_entity_poly.pdbx_strand_id
1 'polypeptide(L)'
;MTGESRSIVNVSQMARMVGLSRQRFWQLATEGVFLLPVYDIRTKRPFYDEPMQETNLKVRQTNYGLNGRPILFYSRRAPIESKTTEPRSKRSVPTKASPKHESLIEGLKQLGMASVSSAQVESALQEAYPNGLPTDEGEVLRTIFVGLMRRD
;
A
#
# COMPACT_ATOMS: atom_id res chain seq x y z
N MET A 1 9.48 15.92 -18.63
CA MET A 1 10.86 15.42 -18.61
C MET A 1 11.76 16.52 -18.07
N THR A 2 11.97 16.59 -16.77
CA THR A 2 12.96 17.51 -16.16
C THR A 2 14.31 16.80 -16.17
N GLY A 3 15.03 16.92 -17.27
CA GLY A 3 16.32 16.27 -17.46
C GLY A 3 17.44 17.14 -16.89
N GLU A 4 18.00 16.78 -15.74
CA GLU A 4 19.34 17.22 -15.37
C GLU A 4 20.32 16.63 -16.40
N SER A 5 20.86 17.47 -17.27
CA SER A 5 21.87 17.11 -18.27
C SER A 5 23.20 16.79 -17.56
N ARG A 6 23.37 15.52 -17.18
CA ARG A 6 24.62 15.00 -16.62
C ARG A 6 25.47 14.43 -17.76
N SER A 7 26.72 14.91 -17.88
CA SER A 7 27.67 14.44 -18.90
C SER A 7 28.02 12.95 -18.78
N ILE A 8 28.02 12.42 -17.55
CA ILE A 8 28.27 10.99 -17.27
C ILE A 8 27.16 10.46 -16.36
N VAL A 9 26.62 9.29 -16.71
CA VAL A 9 25.60 8.60 -15.91
C VAL A 9 25.99 7.16 -15.59
N ASN A 10 25.57 6.68 -14.42
CA ASN A 10 25.70 5.27 -14.09
C ASN A 10 24.56 4.43 -14.71
N VAL A 11 24.68 3.10 -14.64
CA VAL A 11 23.69 2.16 -15.20
C VAL A 11 22.28 2.38 -14.67
N SER A 12 22.13 2.73 -13.38
CA SER A 12 20.81 2.95 -12.78
C SER A 12 20.15 4.24 -13.30
N GLN A 13 20.95 5.28 -13.53
CA GLN A 13 20.48 6.52 -14.13
C GLN A 13 20.11 6.33 -15.60
N MET A 14 20.96 5.66 -16.39
CA MET A 14 20.68 5.34 -17.80
C MET A 14 19.36 4.56 -17.94
N ALA A 15 19.15 3.53 -17.10
CA ALA A 15 17.91 2.76 -17.09
C ALA A 15 16.67 3.63 -16.82
N ARG A 16 16.76 4.61 -15.90
CA ARG A 16 15.67 5.56 -15.63
C ARG A 16 15.41 6.49 -16.80
N MET A 17 16.45 6.95 -17.49
CA MET A 17 16.34 7.82 -18.66
C MET A 17 15.56 7.14 -19.80
N VAL A 18 15.76 5.83 -20.01
CA VAL A 18 15.00 5.04 -21.01
C VAL A 18 13.68 4.46 -20.46
N GLY A 19 13.30 4.81 -19.22
CA GLY A 19 12.04 4.42 -18.59
C GLY A 19 11.94 2.95 -18.13
N LEU A 20 13.06 2.25 -18.00
CA LEU A 20 13.12 0.82 -17.65
C LEU A 20 13.60 0.57 -16.22
N SER A 21 13.34 -0.64 -15.70
CA SER A 21 14.03 -1.11 -14.50
C SER A 21 15.50 -1.39 -14.83
N ARG A 22 16.39 -1.28 -13.82
CA ARG A 22 17.82 -1.58 -14.00
C ARG A 22 18.04 -2.99 -14.55
N GLN A 23 17.30 -3.97 -14.04
CA GLN A 23 17.41 -5.37 -14.47
C GLN A 23 16.99 -5.54 -15.93
N ARG A 24 15.85 -4.97 -16.34
CA ARG A 24 15.37 -5.10 -17.72
C ARG A 24 16.31 -4.40 -18.70
N PHE A 25 16.83 -3.24 -18.33
CA PHE A 25 17.84 -2.54 -19.12
C PHE A 25 19.09 -3.40 -19.33
N TRP A 26 19.59 -4.06 -18.28
CA TRP A 26 20.77 -4.92 -18.37
C TRP A 26 20.57 -6.14 -19.26
N GLN A 27 19.41 -6.78 -19.17
CA GLN A 27 19.05 -7.91 -20.06
C GLN A 27 19.11 -7.47 -21.52
N LEU A 28 18.43 -6.36 -21.85
CA LEU A 28 18.37 -5.83 -23.20
C LEU A 28 19.76 -5.38 -23.71
N ALA A 29 20.57 -4.75 -22.86
CA ALA A 29 21.95 -4.41 -23.22
C ALA A 29 22.78 -5.66 -23.55
N THR A 30 22.64 -6.72 -22.75
CA THR A 30 23.30 -8.02 -23.02
C THR A 30 22.80 -8.67 -24.32
N GLU A 31 21.52 -8.48 -24.67
CA GLU A 31 20.92 -8.94 -25.94
C GLU A 31 21.32 -8.05 -27.15
N GLY A 32 22.16 -7.03 -26.95
CA GLY A 32 22.62 -6.11 -27.99
C GLY A 32 21.59 -5.05 -28.39
N VAL A 33 20.53 -4.85 -27.60
CA VAL A 33 19.51 -3.84 -27.86
C VAL A 33 20.04 -2.44 -27.56
N PHE A 34 20.69 -2.31 -26.40
CA PHE A 34 21.32 -1.09 -25.91
C PHE A 34 22.84 -1.30 -25.87
N LEU A 35 23.59 -0.21 -25.81
CA LEU A 35 25.03 -0.26 -25.54
C LEU A 35 25.29 -0.81 -24.14
N LEU A 36 26.35 -1.60 -24.01
CA LEU A 36 26.94 -1.96 -22.72
C LEU A 36 27.73 -0.77 -22.14
N PRO A 37 27.85 -0.64 -20.80
CA PRO A 37 28.58 0.46 -20.19
C PRO A 37 30.08 0.29 -20.37
N VAL A 38 30.80 1.41 -20.37
CA VAL A 38 32.25 1.42 -20.23
C VAL A 38 32.61 1.40 -18.75
N TYR A 39 33.74 0.80 -18.41
CA TYR A 39 34.23 0.74 -17.05
C TYR A 39 35.34 1.78 -16.84
N ASP A 40 35.22 2.57 -15.78
CA ASP A 40 36.31 3.41 -15.33
C ASP A 40 37.50 2.53 -14.96
N ILE A 41 38.66 2.81 -15.56
CA ILE A 41 39.89 2.03 -15.36
C ILE A 41 40.31 2.02 -13.89
N ARG A 42 40.12 3.15 -13.18
CA ARG A 42 40.54 3.37 -11.80
C ARG A 42 39.56 2.76 -10.81
N THR A 43 38.26 3.04 -10.95
CA THR A 43 37.24 2.63 -9.97
C THR A 43 36.53 1.34 -10.32
N LYS A 44 36.70 0.82 -11.55
CA LYS A 44 35.97 -0.31 -12.11
C LYS A 44 34.44 -0.14 -12.07
N ARG A 45 33.96 1.11 -12.00
CA ARG A 45 32.52 1.40 -11.99
C ARG A 45 32.01 1.55 -13.43
N PRO A 46 30.86 0.95 -13.77
CA PRO A 46 30.25 1.08 -15.08
C PRO A 46 29.57 2.45 -15.25
N PHE A 47 29.82 3.11 -16.36
CA PHE A 47 29.23 4.40 -16.72
C PHE A 47 28.91 4.48 -18.23
N TYR A 48 28.10 5.47 -18.58
CA TYR A 48 27.81 5.88 -19.95
C TYR A 48 28.21 7.34 -20.10
N ASP A 49 28.99 7.62 -21.14
CA ASP A 49 29.26 8.99 -21.58
C ASP A 49 28.08 9.56 -22.37
N GLU A 50 28.17 10.81 -22.77
CA GLU A 50 27.10 11.53 -23.47
C GLU A 50 26.74 10.88 -24.84
N PRO A 51 27.68 10.52 -25.74
CA PRO A 51 27.35 9.84 -26.99
C PRO A 51 26.63 8.49 -26.80
N MET A 52 27.05 7.71 -25.79
CA MET A 52 26.37 6.45 -25.49
C MET A 52 24.96 6.66 -24.94
N GLN A 53 24.77 7.70 -24.12
CA GLN A 53 23.45 8.08 -23.62
C GLN A 53 22.50 8.44 -24.77
N GLU A 54 22.94 9.28 -25.71
CA GLU A 54 22.15 9.64 -26.89
C GLU A 54 21.75 8.42 -27.72
N THR A 55 22.70 7.50 -27.94
CA THR A 55 22.45 6.28 -28.71
C THR A 55 21.38 5.42 -28.05
N ASN A 56 21.47 5.20 -26.74
CA ASN A 56 20.48 4.42 -26.00
C ASN A 56 19.11 5.12 -25.95
N LEU A 57 19.08 6.46 -25.87
CA LEU A 57 17.84 7.23 -25.96
C LEU A 57 17.20 7.12 -27.36
N LYS A 58 18.00 7.12 -28.43
CA LYS A 58 17.51 6.90 -29.80
C LYS A 58 16.84 5.54 -29.94
N VAL A 59 17.46 4.46 -29.43
CA VAL A 59 16.83 3.12 -29.40
C VAL A 59 15.45 3.16 -28.74
N ARG A 60 15.32 3.89 -27.63
CA ARG A 60 14.05 4.04 -26.93
C ARG A 60 13.02 4.82 -27.74
N GLN A 61 13.44 5.81 -28.51
CA GLN A 61 12.56 6.62 -29.36
C GLN A 61 12.12 5.87 -30.63
N THR A 62 13.04 5.13 -31.25
CA THR A 62 12.80 4.45 -32.53
C THR A 62 12.18 3.06 -32.37
N ASN A 63 12.18 2.49 -31.16
CA ASN A 63 11.77 1.11 -30.91
C ASN A 63 12.59 0.11 -31.75
N TYR A 64 13.84 0.44 -32.07
CA TYR A 64 14.72 -0.39 -32.90
C TYR A 64 16.06 -0.57 -32.18
N GLY A 65 16.38 -1.81 -31.84
CA GLY A 65 17.61 -2.14 -31.11
C GLY A 65 18.85 -2.04 -32.00
N LEU A 66 20.01 -1.86 -31.36
CA LEU A 66 21.31 -1.86 -32.06
C LEU A 66 21.63 -3.22 -32.72
N ASN A 67 20.96 -4.28 -32.27
CA ASN A 67 20.97 -5.60 -32.86
C ASN A 67 20.13 -5.73 -34.16
N GLY A 68 19.56 -4.64 -34.68
CA GLY A 68 18.79 -4.64 -35.93
C GLY A 68 17.38 -5.23 -35.80
N ARG A 69 16.85 -5.32 -34.57
CA ARG A 69 15.52 -5.90 -34.31
C ARG A 69 14.56 -4.86 -33.78
N PRO A 70 13.28 -4.87 -34.21
CA PRO A 70 12.25 -4.02 -33.61
C PRO A 70 11.92 -4.50 -32.20
N ILE A 71 11.66 -3.56 -31.29
CA ILE A 71 11.47 -3.81 -29.85
C ILE A 71 10.31 -2.97 -29.35
N LEU A 72 9.25 -3.64 -28.89
CA LEU A 72 8.09 -2.98 -28.32
C LEU A 72 8.34 -2.65 -26.85
N PHE A 73 8.64 -1.39 -26.56
CA PHE A 73 8.69 -0.89 -25.19
C PHE A 73 7.28 -0.53 -24.71
N TYR A 74 6.54 -1.52 -24.20
CA TYR A 74 5.23 -1.28 -23.61
C TYR A 74 5.28 -0.12 -22.62
N SER A 75 4.35 0.83 -22.77
CA SER A 75 4.12 1.84 -21.76
C SER A 75 3.85 1.14 -20.44
N ARG A 76 4.29 1.74 -19.33
CA ARG A 76 3.76 1.32 -18.04
C ARG A 76 2.25 1.42 -18.16
N ARG A 77 1.53 0.34 -17.87
CA ARG A 77 0.07 0.44 -17.72
C ARG A 77 -0.12 1.61 -16.76
N ALA A 78 -0.82 2.65 -17.21
CA ALA A 78 -1.30 3.64 -16.27
C ALA A 78 -1.95 2.82 -15.15
N PRO A 79 -1.59 3.04 -13.88
CA PRO A 79 -2.40 2.46 -12.83
C PRO A 79 -3.81 2.89 -13.18
N ILE A 80 -4.67 1.91 -13.52
CA ILE A 80 -6.12 2.10 -13.43
C ILE A 80 -6.25 2.77 -12.09
N GLU A 81 -6.75 4.01 -12.05
CA GLU A 81 -6.83 4.81 -10.84
C GLU A 81 -7.39 3.92 -9.74
N SER A 82 -6.49 3.29 -9.00
CA SER A 82 -6.82 2.49 -7.87
C SER A 82 -7.12 3.58 -6.91
N LYS A 83 -8.41 3.98 -6.85
CA LYS A 83 -8.98 4.89 -5.86
C LYS A 83 -8.08 4.79 -4.67
N THR A 84 -7.33 5.87 -4.42
CA THR A 84 -6.27 5.95 -3.44
C THR A 84 -6.68 5.10 -2.26
N THR A 85 -6.17 3.87 -2.18
CA THR A 85 -6.26 3.14 -0.93
C THR A 85 -5.29 3.92 -0.09
N GLU A 86 -5.83 4.90 0.63
CA GLU A 86 -5.15 5.59 1.70
C GLU A 86 -4.25 4.56 2.37
N PRO A 87 -2.97 4.87 2.61
CA PRO A 87 -2.07 3.93 3.26
C PRO A 87 -2.84 3.43 4.47
N ARG A 88 -3.23 2.15 4.45
CA ARG A 88 -4.11 1.55 5.45
C ARG A 88 -3.49 1.94 6.76
N SER A 89 -4.06 2.97 7.39
CA SER A 89 -3.63 3.45 8.69
C SER A 89 -3.51 2.18 9.48
N LYS A 90 -2.31 1.89 9.99
CA LYS A 90 -2.06 0.69 10.77
C LYS A 90 -3.22 0.65 11.73
N ARG A 91 -4.18 -0.25 11.47
CA ARG A 91 -5.42 -0.29 12.21
C ARG A 91 -4.91 -0.50 13.61
N SER A 92 -5.04 0.52 14.45
CA SER A 92 -4.82 0.38 15.88
C SER A 92 -5.56 -0.90 16.20
N VAL A 93 -4.79 -1.89 16.64
CA VAL A 93 -5.31 -3.20 17.02
C VAL A 93 -6.59 -2.90 17.78
N PRO A 94 -7.79 -3.36 17.33
CA PRO A 94 -8.98 -3.13 18.10
C PRO A 94 -8.66 -3.73 19.46
N THR A 95 -8.53 -2.86 20.46
CA THR A 95 -8.37 -3.24 21.85
C THR A 95 -9.46 -4.26 22.06
N LYS A 96 -9.05 -5.51 22.31
CA LYS A 96 -9.97 -6.63 22.52
C LYS A 96 -11.06 -6.12 23.44
N ALA A 97 -12.29 -6.01 22.92
CA ALA A 97 -13.44 -5.91 23.78
C ALA A 97 -13.34 -7.10 24.72
N SER A 98 -13.40 -6.80 26.01
CA SER A 98 -13.43 -7.78 27.08
C SER A 98 -14.36 -8.93 26.67
N PRO A 99 -13.95 -10.21 26.71
CA PRO A 99 -14.81 -11.36 26.37
C PRO A 99 -16.00 -11.54 27.34
N LYS A 100 -16.30 -10.53 28.17
CA LYS A 100 -17.29 -10.55 29.24
C LYS A 100 -18.67 -10.04 28.82
N HIS A 101 -18.82 -9.47 27.61
CA HIS A 101 -20.06 -8.78 27.22
C HIS A 101 -20.68 -9.31 25.91
N GLU A 102 -20.14 -10.37 25.31
CA GLU A 102 -20.69 -10.94 24.07
C GLU A 102 -22.10 -11.51 24.27
N SER A 103 -22.35 -12.21 25.37
CA SER A 103 -23.67 -12.76 25.72
C SER A 103 -24.73 -11.66 25.92
N LEU A 104 -24.35 -10.56 26.57
CA LEU A 104 -25.24 -9.41 26.79
C LEU A 104 -25.56 -8.69 25.48
N ILE A 105 -24.56 -8.48 24.61
CA ILE A 105 -24.77 -7.85 23.30
C ILE A 105 -25.68 -8.72 22.42
N GLU A 106 -25.52 -10.03 22.46
CA GLU A 106 -26.36 -10.96 21.71
C GLU A 106 -27.82 -10.93 22.19
N GLY A 107 -28.07 -10.99 23.50
CA GLY A 107 -29.43 -10.92 24.02
C GLY A 107 -30.10 -9.55 23.82
N LEU A 108 -29.35 -8.44 23.85
CA LEU A 108 -29.90 -7.11 23.51
C LEU A 108 -30.29 -6.99 22.03
N LYS A 109 -29.59 -7.67 21.13
CA LYS A 109 -29.98 -7.77 19.71
C LYS A 109 -31.25 -8.59 19.53
N GLN A 110 -31.39 -9.69 20.27
CA GLN A 110 -32.61 -10.52 20.25
C GLN A 110 -33.83 -9.76 20.77
N LEU A 111 -33.65 -8.81 21.70
CA LEU A 111 -34.70 -7.91 22.18
C LEU A 111 -35.03 -6.74 21.22
N GLY A 112 -34.39 -6.68 20.04
CA GLY A 112 -34.74 -5.74 18.98
C GLY A 112 -33.82 -4.52 18.85
N MET A 113 -32.73 -4.43 19.61
CA MET A 113 -31.76 -3.34 19.43
C MET A 113 -30.66 -3.74 18.44
N ALA A 114 -30.85 -3.42 17.16
CA ALA A 114 -29.96 -3.86 16.07
C ALA A 114 -28.58 -3.16 16.06
N SER A 115 -28.42 -2.01 16.71
CA SER A 115 -27.22 -1.15 16.62
C SER A 115 -26.49 -0.91 17.95
N VAL A 116 -26.56 -1.86 18.90
CA VAL A 116 -25.89 -1.70 20.21
C VAL A 116 -24.37 -1.89 20.08
N SER A 117 -23.61 -0.88 20.48
CA SER A 117 -22.15 -0.91 20.59
C SER A 117 -21.69 -1.36 21.98
N SER A 118 -20.56 -2.07 22.06
CA SER A 118 -19.99 -2.53 23.33
C SER A 118 -19.71 -1.39 24.33
N ALA A 119 -19.35 -0.21 23.82
CA ALA A 119 -19.12 0.98 24.64
C ALA A 119 -20.39 1.50 25.32
N GLN A 120 -21.55 1.36 24.67
CA GLN A 120 -22.84 1.76 25.24
C GLN A 120 -23.26 0.80 26.35
N VAL A 121 -23.00 -0.50 26.16
CA VAL A 121 -23.26 -1.53 27.18
C VAL A 121 -22.38 -1.30 28.41
N GLU A 122 -21.08 -1.06 28.23
CA GLU A 122 -20.16 -0.80 29.35
C GLU A 122 -20.55 0.47 30.12
N SER A 123 -20.92 1.55 29.42
CA SER A 123 -21.39 2.78 30.07
C SER A 123 -22.69 2.57 30.84
N ALA A 124 -23.66 1.85 30.27
CA ALA A 124 -24.93 1.54 30.94
C ALA A 124 -24.71 0.62 32.15
N LEU A 125 -23.74 -0.28 32.08
CA LEU A 125 -23.40 -1.21 33.16
C LEU A 125 -22.76 -0.49 34.35
N GLN A 126 -21.82 0.43 34.10
CA GLN A 126 -21.19 1.23 35.16
C GLN A 126 -22.18 2.11 35.90
N GLU A 127 -23.21 2.61 35.20
CA GLU A 127 -24.23 3.47 35.78
C GLU A 127 -25.32 2.68 36.52
N ALA A 128 -25.76 1.54 35.96
CA ALA A 128 -26.78 0.71 36.58
C ALA A 128 -26.24 -0.09 37.78
N TYR A 129 -24.96 -0.48 37.74
CA TYR A 129 -24.34 -1.34 38.75
C TYR A 129 -22.94 -0.85 39.16
N PRO A 130 -22.83 0.32 39.82
CA PRO A 130 -21.54 0.87 40.24
C PRO A 130 -20.83 0.01 41.32
N ASN A 131 -21.58 -0.84 42.03
CA ASN A 131 -21.09 -1.66 43.15
C ASN A 131 -20.94 -3.16 42.82
N GLY A 132 -21.14 -3.57 41.56
CA GLY A 132 -20.96 -4.95 41.11
C GLY A 132 -22.19 -5.56 40.45
N LEU A 133 -21.96 -6.59 39.63
CA LEU A 133 -22.97 -7.29 38.85
C LEU A 133 -23.80 -8.25 39.73
N PRO A 134 -25.13 -8.29 39.60
CA PRO A 134 -25.93 -9.35 40.19
C PRO A 134 -25.68 -10.69 39.48
N THR A 135 -25.94 -11.79 40.18
CA THR A 135 -25.70 -13.15 39.67
C THR A 135 -26.65 -13.53 38.52
N ASP A 136 -27.81 -12.88 38.41
CA ASP A 136 -28.80 -13.16 37.36
C ASP A 136 -28.56 -12.31 36.11
N GLU A 137 -28.16 -12.97 35.02
CA GLU A 137 -27.91 -12.34 33.73
C GLU A 137 -29.18 -11.78 33.09
N GLY A 138 -30.35 -12.36 33.39
CA GLY A 138 -31.65 -11.89 32.87
C GLY A 138 -32.04 -10.52 33.42
N GLU A 139 -31.86 -10.31 34.72
CA GLU A 139 -32.08 -9.01 35.37
C GLU A 139 -31.14 -7.92 34.86
N VAL A 140 -29.85 -8.25 34.66
CA VAL A 140 -28.86 -7.33 34.07
C VAL A 140 -29.28 -6.90 32.67
N LEU A 141 -29.68 -7.85 31.84
CA LEU A 141 -30.04 -7.60 30.45
C LEU A 141 -31.28 -6.71 30.34
N ARG A 142 -32.31 -6.98 31.14
CA ARG A 142 -33.52 -6.14 31.19
C ARG A 142 -33.23 -4.72 31.65
N THR A 143 -32.38 -4.58 32.67
CA THR A 143 -32.05 -3.27 33.26
C THR A 143 -31.26 -2.41 32.27
N ILE A 144 -30.29 -3.00 31.57
CA ILE A 144 -29.53 -2.33 30.50
C ILE A 144 -30.46 -1.95 29.33
N PHE A 145 -31.36 -2.86 28.92
CA PHE A 145 -32.32 -2.57 27.84
C PHE A 145 -33.20 -1.36 28.16
N VAL A 146 -33.77 -1.30 29.36
CA VAL A 146 -34.59 -0.15 29.79
C VAL A 146 -33.76 1.13 29.89
N GLY A 147 -32.51 1.05 30.36
CA GLY A 147 -31.61 2.20 30.46
C GLY A 147 -31.25 2.78 29.09
N LEU A 148 -31.06 1.94 28.08
CA LEU A 148 -30.77 2.36 26.70
C LEU A 148 -32.02 2.88 26.00
N MET A 149 -33.18 2.24 26.17
CA MET A 149 -34.47 2.70 25.63
C MET A 149 -34.95 4.06 26.16
N ARG A 150 -34.45 4.51 27.31
CA ARG A 150 -34.73 5.86 27.83
C ARG A 150 -33.85 6.95 27.21
N ARG A 151 -32.79 6.56 26.49
CA ARG A 151 -31.76 7.45 25.93
C ARG A 151 -31.90 7.65 24.42
N ASP A 152 -32.54 6.69 23.73
CA ASP A 152 -33.07 6.85 22.37
C ASP A 152 -34.43 7.57 22.38
#